data_AF-A0A3B7LWR3-F1
#
_entry.id   AF-A0A3B7LWR3-F1
#
_cell.length_a   1.000
_cell.length_b   1.000
_cell.length_c   1.000
_cell.angle_alpha   90.00
_cell.angle_beta   90.00
_cell.angle_gamma   90.00
#
_symmetry.space_group_name_H-M   'P 1'
#
loop_
_entity.id
_entity.type
_entity.pdbx_description
1 polymer ?
#
loop_
_entity_poly.entity_id
_entity_poly.type
_entity_poly.pdbx_seq_one_letter_code
_entity_poly.pdbx_strand_id
1 'polypeptide(L)'
;MNMPKVKYLKDLCSGRAGTVRELRQYEVNVLLKLKAVELIDLDGGTAATEAQAAATEAHLLDLPESVLRNLNGTPVVGDFGDIALKTEQKDIIPAPAGRKNSKK
;
A
#
# COMPACT_ATOMS: atom_id res chain seq x y z
N MET A 1 8.70 13.51 26.40
CA MET A 1 8.68 12.71 25.15
C MET A 1 9.35 11.40 25.47
N ASN A 2 8.66 10.26 25.31
CA ASN A 2 9.24 8.95 25.58
C ASN A 2 10.03 8.48 24.34
N MET A 3 11.28 8.08 24.49
CA MET A 3 12.10 7.56 23.40
C MET A 3 12.13 6.03 23.49
N PRO A 4 11.43 5.31 22.59
CA PRO A 4 11.38 3.85 22.62
C PRO A 4 12.75 3.22 22.37
N LYS A 5 13.03 2.16 23.13
CA LYS A 5 14.20 1.31 22.94
C LYS A 5 13.87 0.20 21.97
N VAL A 6 14.73 -0.01 20.99
CA VAL A 6 14.58 -1.10 20.02
C VAL A 6 15.88 -1.89 19.89
N LYS A 7 15.75 -3.17 19.55
CA LYS A 7 16.85 -4.05 19.18
C LYS A 7 16.85 -4.26 17.68
N TYR A 8 18.00 -4.07 17.04
CA TYR A 8 18.13 -4.37 15.61
C TYR A 8 18.13 -5.88 15.37
N LEU A 9 17.34 -6.34 14.41
CA LEU A 9 17.32 -7.74 13.96
C LEU A 9 18.24 -7.97 12.75
N LYS A 10 18.50 -6.90 11.98
CA LYS A 10 19.36 -6.92 10.79
C LYS A 10 20.41 -5.82 10.89
N ASP A 11 21.50 -5.97 10.15
CA ASP A 11 22.48 -4.91 9.99
C ASP A 11 21.88 -3.78 9.16
N LEU A 12 21.87 -2.58 9.74
CA LEU A 12 21.40 -1.35 9.11
C LEU A 12 22.49 -0.30 9.14
N CYS A 13 22.36 0.73 8.31
CA CYS A 13 23.26 1.89 8.34
C CYS A 13 23.28 2.59 9.72
N SER A 14 22.23 2.39 10.51
CA SER A 14 22.07 2.93 11.86
C SER A 14 22.66 2.05 12.97
N GLY A 15 23.09 0.82 12.69
CA GLY A 15 23.62 -0.11 13.69
C GLY A 15 23.64 -1.57 13.24
N ARG A 16 24.41 -2.40 13.93
CA ARG A 16 24.48 -3.85 13.66
C ARG A 16 23.33 -4.60 14.32
N ALA A 17 22.98 -5.76 13.78
CA ALA A 17 22.05 -6.69 14.39
C ALA A 17 22.47 -7.01 15.83
N GLY A 18 21.48 -7.12 16.72
CA GLY A 18 21.65 -7.35 18.15
C GLY A 18 21.90 -6.09 18.98
N THR A 19 22.24 -4.95 18.36
CA THR A 19 22.47 -3.71 19.11
C THR A 19 21.15 -3.07 19.55
N VAL A 20 21.13 -2.53 20.76
CA VAL A 20 19.97 -1.82 21.33
C VAL A 20 20.20 -0.33 21.17
N ARG A 21 19.20 0.37 20.64
CA ARG A 21 19.25 1.81 20.42
C ARG A 21 17.91 2.46 20.74
N GLU A 22 17.98 3.67 21.28
CA GLU A 22 16.82 4.53 21.43
C GLU A 22 16.58 5.29 20.13
N LEU A 23 15.36 5.22 19.62
CA LEU A 23 14.96 5.86 18.36
C LEU A 23 13.72 6.72 18.55
N ARG A 24 13.45 7.59 17.58
CA ARG A 24 12.20 8.36 17.56
C ARG A 24 11.04 7.47 17.12
N GLN A 25 9.84 7.77 17.59
CA GLN A 25 8.62 6.99 17.30
C GLN A 25 8.41 6.73 15.80
N TYR A 26 8.64 7.75 14.96
CA TYR A 26 8.45 7.62 13.52
C TYR A 26 9.49 6.68 12.87
N GLU A 27 10.72 6.62 13.40
CA GLU A 27 11.77 5.72 12.92
C GLU A 27 11.41 4.28 13.27
N VAL A 28 10.95 4.07 14.51
CA VAL A 28 10.47 2.76 14.97
C VAL A 28 9.31 2.27 14.11
N ASN A 29 8.34 3.13 13.80
CA ASN A 29 7.19 2.76 12.96
C ASN A 29 7.62 2.30 11.56
N VAL A 30 8.62 2.94 10.96
CA VAL A 30 9.17 2.52 9.66
C VAL A 30 9.90 1.18 9.80
N LEU A 31 10.75 1.04 10.82
CA LEU A 31 11.56 -0.16 11.01
C LEU A 31 10.74 -1.40 11.43
N LEU A 32 9.61 -1.20 12.13
CA LEU A 32 8.67 -2.27 12.45
C LEU A 32 8.00 -2.82 11.19
N LYS A 33 7.54 -1.93 10.30
CA LYS A 33 6.94 -2.33 9.02
C LYS A 33 7.91 -3.12 8.14
N LEU A 34 9.19 -2.76 8.22
CA LEU A 34 10.28 -3.46 7.52
C LEU A 34 10.75 -4.74 8.23
N LYS A 35 10.18 -5.07 9.40
CA LYS A 35 10.59 -6.21 10.26
C LYS A 35 12.10 -6.23 10.50
N ALA A 36 12.68 -5.05 10.74
CA ALA A 36 14.11 -4.85 10.92
C ALA A 36 14.50 -4.62 12.39
N VAL A 37 13.54 -4.33 13.25
CA VAL A 37 13.73 -4.09 14.69
C VAL A 37 12.65 -4.75 15.54
N GLU A 38 13.00 -4.99 16.79
CA GLU A 38 12.10 -5.44 17.85
C GLU A 38 12.01 -4.38 18.94
N LEU A 39 10.81 -4.07 19.42
CA LEU A 39 10.59 -3.13 20.52
C LEU A 39 10.98 -3.79 21.85
N ILE A 40 11.80 -3.12 22.64
CA ILE A 40 12.13 -3.53 24.00
C ILE A 40 11.37 -2.60 24.94
N ASP A 41 10.14 -2.96 25.27
CA ASP A 41 9.41 -2.30 26.35
C ASP A 41 9.90 -2.85 27.69
N LEU A 42 10.45 -1.97 28.53
CA LEU A 42 10.87 -2.30 29.89
C LEU A 42 9.68 -2.47 30.86
N ASP A 43 8.45 -2.25 30.41
CA ASP A 43 7.22 -2.45 31.18
C ASP A 43 6.11 -3.03 30.28
N GLY A 44 5.98 -4.36 30.26
CA GLY A 44 4.71 -5.07 30.09
C GLY A 44 3.85 -4.78 28.84
N GLY A 45 4.46 -4.63 27.66
CA GLY A 45 3.78 -4.30 26.41
C GLY A 45 3.85 -5.36 25.30
N THR A 46 3.99 -6.64 25.62
CA THR A 46 3.91 -7.71 24.61
C THR A 46 2.47 -7.87 24.10
N ALA A 47 2.04 -7.09 23.09
CA ALA A 47 0.88 -7.43 22.26
C ALA A 47 0.68 -6.45 21.09
N ALA A 48 1.42 -6.58 19.99
CA ALA A 48 0.94 -6.06 18.69
C ALA A 48 1.67 -6.64 17.46
N THR A 49 1.98 -7.95 17.40
CA THR A 49 2.73 -8.43 16.21
C THR A 49 2.41 -9.83 15.70
N GLU A 50 1.24 -10.40 15.99
CA GLU A 50 0.79 -11.63 15.29
C GLU A 50 -0.68 -11.59 14.84
N ALA A 51 -1.55 -10.76 15.43
CA ALA A 51 -2.97 -10.68 15.05
C ALA A 51 -3.27 -9.82 13.80
N GLN A 52 -2.37 -8.92 13.38
CA GLN A 52 -2.64 -7.95 12.29
C GLN A 52 -2.18 -8.41 10.90
N ALA A 53 -1.32 -9.44 10.82
CA ALA A 53 -0.98 -10.07 9.54
C ALA A 53 -2.11 -11.02 9.07
N ALA A 54 -2.72 -11.78 9.99
CA ALA A 54 -3.87 -12.64 9.66
C ALA A 54 -5.14 -11.81 9.35
N ALA A 55 -5.33 -10.66 10.00
CA ALA A 55 -6.49 -9.81 9.77
C ALA A 55 -6.45 -9.05 8.43
N THR A 56 -5.27 -8.81 7.86
CA THR A 56 -5.16 -8.17 6.54
C THR A 56 -5.46 -9.14 5.40
N GLU A 57 -5.06 -10.41 5.51
CA GLU A 57 -5.46 -11.45 4.54
C GLU A 57 -6.95 -11.83 4.65
N ALA A 58 -7.52 -11.88 5.86
CA ALA A 58 -8.95 -12.18 6.04
C ALA A 58 -9.88 -11.08 5.48
N HIS A 59 -9.45 -9.81 5.50
CA HIS A 59 -10.24 -8.69 4.97
C HIS A 59 -10.07 -8.51 3.44
N LEU A 60 -9.07 -9.14 2.82
CA LEU A 60 -8.90 -9.17 1.35
C LEU A 60 -9.87 -10.16 0.66
N LEU A 61 -10.40 -11.14 1.42
CA LEU A 61 -11.33 -12.15 0.93
C LEU A 61 -12.80 -11.71 0.95
N ASP A 62 -13.12 -10.59 1.59
CA ASP A 62 -14.48 -10.07 1.74
C ASP A 62 -14.66 -8.75 0.96
N LEU A 63 -13.93 -8.60 -0.15
CA LEU A 63 -14.22 -7.53 -1.10
C LEU A 63 -15.54 -7.88 -1.80
N PRO A 64 -16.58 -7.02 -1.73
CA PRO A 64 -17.81 -7.31 -2.43
C PRO A 64 -17.52 -7.42 -3.93
N GLU A 65 -18.11 -8.42 -4.59
CA GLU A 65 -17.93 -8.70 -6.02
C GLU A 65 -18.19 -7.48 -6.93
N SER A 66 -18.84 -6.45 -6.40
CA SER A 66 -19.07 -5.16 -7.06
C SER A 66 -17.79 -4.34 -7.26
N VAL A 67 -16.74 -4.53 -6.45
CA VAL A 67 -15.47 -3.80 -6.56
C VAL A 67 -14.72 -4.16 -7.85
N LEU A 68 -14.88 -5.41 -8.31
CA LEU A 68 -14.24 -5.92 -9.52
C LEU A 68 -15.14 -5.78 -10.76
N ARG A 69 -16.20 -4.96 -10.70
CA ARG A 69 -17.06 -4.66 -11.84
C ARG A 69 -16.85 -3.21 -12.29
N ASN A 70 -16.88 -2.99 -13.60
CA ASN A 70 -16.86 -1.62 -14.14
C ASN A 70 -18.21 -0.93 -13.91
N LEU A 71 -18.28 0.36 -14.20
CA LEU A 71 -19.51 1.17 -14.10
C LEU A 71 -20.69 0.61 -14.91
N ASN A 72 -20.42 -0.26 -15.88
CA ASN A 72 -21.41 -0.93 -16.72
C ASN A 72 -21.82 -2.32 -16.17
N GLY A 73 -21.38 -2.69 -14.96
CA GLY A 73 -21.73 -3.94 -14.28
C GLY A 73 -21.01 -5.19 -14.79
N THR A 74 -20.10 -5.06 -15.75
CA THR A 74 -19.30 -6.16 -16.30
C THR A 74 -18.01 -6.34 -15.52
N PRO A 75 -17.57 -7.59 -15.28
CA PRO A 75 -16.34 -7.85 -14.53
C PRO A 75 -15.12 -7.25 -15.24
N VAL A 76 -14.26 -6.59 -14.46
CA VAL A 76 -12.99 -6.02 -14.88
C VAL A 76 -11.91 -7.10 -14.99
N VAL A 77 -12.07 -8.20 -14.24
CA VAL A 77 -11.15 -9.33 -14.17
C VAL A 77 -11.91 -10.60 -14.54
N GLY A 78 -11.35 -11.42 -15.43
CA GLY A 78 -11.92 -12.72 -15.82
C GLY A 78 -11.66 -13.82 -14.78
N ASP A 79 -12.21 -15.01 -15.02
CA ASP A 79 -12.18 -16.14 -14.08
C ASP A 79 -10.75 -16.64 -13.73
N PHE A 80 -9.75 -16.30 -14.55
CA PHE A 80 -8.36 -16.68 -14.37
C PHE A 80 -7.44 -15.52 -13.96
N GLY A 81 -8.01 -14.37 -13.58
CA GLY A 81 -7.24 -13.21 -13.11
C GLY A 81 -6.75 -12.27 -14.21
N ASP A 82 -7.09 -12.54 -15.47
CA ASP A 82 -6.74 -11.66 -16.59
C ASP A 82 -7.61 -10.41 -16.61
N ILE A 83 -7.00 -9.25 -16.88
CA ILE A 83 -7.71 -7.98 -17.04
C ILE A 83 -8.55 -8.06 -18.32
N ALA A 84 -9.85 -7.88 -18.20
CA ALA A 84 -10.77 -7.81 -19.34
C ALA A 84 -10.51 -6.49 -20.10
N LEU A 85 -9.63 -6.55 -21.09
CA LEU A 85 -9.33 -5.45 -22.00
C LEU A 85 -10.57 -5.14 -22.84
N LYS A 86 -11.42 -4.20 -22.38
CA LYS A 86 -12.37 -3.53 -23.26
C LYS A 86 -11.61 -2.53 -24.11
N THR A 87 -11.21 -2.97 -25.29
CA THR A 87 -10.71 -2.12 -26.37
C THR A 87 -11.87 -1.29 -26.94
N GLU A 88 -12.39 -0.35 -26.16
CA GLU A 88 -13.11 0.78 -26.74
C GLU A 88 -12.16 1.98 -26.67
N GLN A 89 -11.21 1.99 -27.62
CA GLN A 89 -10.65 3.24 -28.08
C GLN A 89 -11.83 4.09 -28.56
N LYS A 90 -12.34 4.97 -27.69
CA LYS A 90 -13.13 6.09 -28.16
C LYS A 90 -12.20 6.88 -29.06
N ASP A 91 -12.35 6.69 -30.36
CA ASP A 91 -11.73 7.55 -31.35
C ASP A 91 -12.10 8.99 -30.99
N ILE A 92 -11.13 9.71 -30.43
CA ILE A 92 -11.26 11.13 -30.17
C ILE A 92 -11.28 11.75 -31.55
N ILE A 93 -12.48 11.95 -32.11
CA ILE A 93 -12.66 12.77 -33.30
C ILE A 93 -12.15 14.16 -32.92
N PRO A 94 -11.02 14.65 -33.47
CA PRO A 94 -10.56 15.98 -33.16
C PRO A 94 -11.59 16.98 -33.66
N ALA A 95 -11.94 17.95 -32.80
CA ALA A 95 -12.91 19.00 -33.12
C ALA A 95 -12.52 19.71 -34.44
N PRO A 96 -13.47 20.05 -35.31
CA PRO A 96 -13.17 20.68 -36.59
C PRO A 96 -12.45 22.01 -36.36
N ALA A 97 -11.28 22.16 -36.97
CA ALA A 97 -10.48 23.38 -36.91
C ALA A 97 -11.34 24.57 -37.33
N GLY A 98 -11.45 25.56 -36.42
CA GLY A 98 -12.16 26.80 -36.66
C GLY A 98 -11.68 27.45 -37.95
N ARG A 99 -12.60 27.59 -38.90
CA ARG A 99 -12.38 28.36 -40.14
C ARG A 99 -12.04 29.79 -39.74
N LYS A 100 -10.82 30.23 -40.05
CA LYS A 100 -10.43 31.65 -39.94
C LYS A 100 -11.31 32.46 -40.88
N ASN A 101 -11.96 33.48 -40.34
CA ASN A 101 -12.67 34.48 -41.14
C ASN A 101 -11.67 35.17 -42.08
N SER A 102 -11.92 35.09 -43.37
CA SER A 102 -11.48 36.10 -44.33
C SER A 102 -12.67 36.42 -45.22
N LYS A 103 -13.33 37.55 -44.98
CA LYS A 103 -14.24 38.14 -45.96
C LYS A 103 -13.76 39.56 -46.23
N LYS A 104 -13.50 39.75 -47.53
CA LYS A 104 -13.20 41.00 -48.23
C LYS A 104 -14.23 42.07 -47.96
#